data_AF-A0A3S5ALA0-F1
#
_entry.id   AF-A0A3S5ALA0-F1
#
_cell.length_a   1.000
_cell.length_b   1.000
_cell.length_c   1.000
_cell.angle_alpha   90.00
_cell.angle_beta   90.00
_cell.angle_gamma   90.00
#
_symmetry.space_group_name_H-M   'P 1'
#
loop_
_entity.id
_entity.type
_entity.pdbx_description
1 polymer ?
#
loop_
_entity_poly.entity_id
_entity_poly.type
_entity_poly.pdbx_seq_one_letter_code
_entity_poly.pdbx_strand_id
1 'polypeptide(L)'
;MLCIISFCKGVPGPLRSGFVDLLLTMHLDSHVKMKQVTGQEYLVPLDRDKLLNPKPTGRPEDFLQNLDLDKIPSVSEHISIRPDLHMDPHLLL
;
A
#
# COMPACT_ATOMS: atom_id res chain seq x y z
N MET A 1 -4.78 6.02 19.20
CA MET A 1 -3.61 5.09 19.16
C MET A 1 -3.15 4.48 20.50
N LEU A 2 -3.37 5.11 21.65
CA LEU A 2 -2.95 4.60 22.98
C LEU A 2 -3.49 3.21 23.35
N CYS A 3 -4.65 2.80 22.81
CA CYS A 3 -5.20 1.47 23.07
C CYS A 3 -4.39 0.31 22.46
N ILE A 4 -3.72 0.54 21.31
CA ILE A 4 -2.92 -0.50 20.65
C ILE A 4 -1.59 -0.72 21.38
N ILE A 5 -1.02 0.35 21.96
CA ILE A 5 0.35 0.32 22.53
C ILE A 5 0.33 0.21 24.07
N SER A 6 -0.62 0.87 24.76
CA SER A 6 -0.62 1.01 26.23
C SER A 6 -1.71 0.20 26.95
N PHE A 7 -2.91 0.09 26.37
CA PHE A 7 -4.04 -0.62 26.99
C PHE A 7 -3.85 -2.16 26.96
N CYS A 8 -2.94 -2.67 26.15
CA CYS A 8 -2.76 -4.11 25.90
C CYS A 8 -2.12 -4.91 27.06
N LYS A 9 -1.64 -4.28 28.14
CA LYS A 9 -1.03 -5.02 29.27
C LYS A 9 -2.03 -5.70 30.22
N GLY A 10 -3.31 -5.31 30.19
CA GLY A 10 -4.34 -5.83 31.11
C GLY A 10 -5.66 -6.25 30.46
N VAL A 11 -5.75 -6.26 29.14
CA VAL A 11 -7.00 -6.52 28.40
C VAL A 11 -7.05 -7.98 27.94
N PRO A 12 -8.16 -8.70 28.17
CA PRO A 12 -8.31 -10.08 27.72
C PRO A 12 -8.23 -10.18 26.19
N GLY A 13 -7.63 -11.27 25.69
CA GLY A 13 -7.33 -11.48 24.27
C GLY A 13 -8.51 -11.20 23.31
N PRO A 14 -9.74 -11.70 23.57
CA PRO A 14 -10.89 -11.43 22.72
C PRO A 14 -11.26 -9.94 22.61
N LEU A 15 -11.15 -9.19 23.71
CA LEU A 15 -11.46 -7.77 23.73
C LEU A 15 -10.40 -6.96 22.98
N ARG A 16 -9.13 -7.37 23.08
CA ARG A 16 -8.04 -6.81 22.29
C ARG A 16 -8.26 -7.05 20.79
N SER A 17 -8.60 -8.28 20.40
CA SER A 17 -8.88 -8.61 18.99
C SER A 17 -10.06 -7.81 18.46
N GLY A 18 -11.20 -7.82 19.18
CA GLY A 18 -12.40 -7.11 18.74
C GLY A 18 -12.19 -5.60 18.61
N PHE A 19 -11.36 -4.99 19.46
CA PHE A 19 -11.02 -3.58 19.33
C PHE A 19 -10.14 -3.29 18.11
N VAL A 20 -9.16 -4.14 17.82
CA VAL A 20 -8.33 -4.02 16.61
C VAL A 20 -9.19 -4.22 15.36
N ASP A 21 -10.03 -5.26 15.34
CA ASP A 21 -10.94 -5.55 14.23
C ASP A 21 -11.88 -4.36 13.99
N LEU A 22 -12.48 -3.80 15.05
CA LEU A 22 -13.33 -2.62 14.93
C LEU A 22 -12.59 -1.41 14.36
N LEU A 23 -11.36 -1.14 14.81
CA LEU A 23 -10.55 -0.04 14.25
C LEU A 23 -10.28 -0.23 12.76
N LEU A 24 -9.95 -1.45 12.34
CA LEU A 24 -9.72 -1.80 10.94
C LEU A 24 -11.01 -1.64 10.12
N THR A 25 -12.14 -2.14 10.63
CA THR A 25 -13.44 -2.05 9.96
C THR A 25 -13.90 -0.61 9.78
N MET A 26 -13.72 0.25 10.80
CA MET A 26 -14.18 1.64 10.72
C MET A 26 -13.35 2.50 9.76
N HIS A 27 -12.04 2.28 9.68
CA HIS A 27 -11.14 3.21 9.00
C HIS A 27 -10.51 2.69 7.71
N LEU A 28 -10.35 1.37 7.58
CA LEU A 28 -9.52 0.81 6.49
C LEU A 28 -10.28 -0.16 5.58
N ASP A 29 -11.35 -0.80 6.05
CA ASP A 29 -12.03 -1.87 5.29
C ASP A 29 -12.57 -1.40 3.93
N SER A 30 -13.16 -0.20 3.86
CA SER A 30 -13.66 0.36 2.59
C SER A 30 -12.54 0.57 1.57
N HIS A 31 -11.44 1.16 2.01
CA HIS A 31 -10.32 1.49 1.13
C HIS A 31 -9.50 0.25 0.73
N VAL A 32 -9.38 -0.76 1.62
CA VAL A 32 -8.76 -2.05 1.29
C VAL A 32 -9.56 -2.75 0.19
N LYS A 33 -10.89 -2.77 0.28
CA LYS A 33 -11.76 -3.33 -0.77
C LYS A 33 -11.58 -2.61 -2.11
N MET A 34 -11.54 -1.28 -2.09
CA MET A 34 -11.28 -0.48 -3.29
C MET A 34 -9.91 -0.76 -3.90
N LYS A 35 -8.86 -0.90 -3.07
CA LYS A 35 -7.51 -1.29 -3.53
C LYS A 35 -7.45 -2.71 -4.06
N GLN A 36 -8.26 -3.65 -3.55
CA GLN A 36 -8.32 -5.01 -4.09
C GLN A 36 -8.92 -5.03 -5.49
N VAL A 37 -10.00 -4.27 -5.72
CA VAL A 37 -10.65 -4.15 -7.04
C VAL A 37 -9.71 -3.48 -8.05
N THR A 38 -9.15 -2.32 -7.69
CA THR A 38 -8.22 -1.57 -8.57
C THR A 38 -6.82 -2.18 -8.64
N GLY A 39 -6.50 -3.14 -7.75
CA GLY A 39 -5.23 -3.87 -7.71
C GLY A 39 -4.96 -4.66 -8.98
N GLN A 40 -6.02 -5.07 -9.66
CA GLN A 40 -5.97 -5.81 -10.93
C GLN A 40 -5.71 -4.90 -12.14
N GLU A 41 -5.74 -3.58 -11.95
CA GLU A 41 -5.47 -2.58 -12.98
C GLU A 41 -4.02 -2.11 -12.91
N TYR A 42 -3.40 -1.89 -14.08
CA TYR A 42 -2.03 -1.40 -14.24
C TYR A 42 -2.01 -0.11 -15.06
N LEU A 43 -2.78 0.88 -14.60
CA LEU A 43 -2.88 2.19 -15.25
C LEU A 43 -1.59 2.99 -14.99
N VAL A 44 -0.79 3.23 -16.02
CA VAL A 44 0.45 4.00 -15.94
C VAL A 44 0.31 5.28 -16.77
N PRO A 45 0.48 6.49 -16.19
CA PRO A 45 0.43 7.74 -16.93
C PRO A 45 1.54 7.80 -18.01
N LEU A 46 1.17 8.27 -19.20
CA LEU A 46 2.14 8.56 -20.26
C LEU A 46 2.63 10.00 -20.14
N ASP A 47 3.77 10.17 -19.50
CA ASP A 47 4.40 11.47 -19.34
C ASP A 47 5.30 11.75 -20.56
N ARG A 48 4.91 12.72 -21.40
CA ARG A 48 5.59 13.02 -22.67
C ARG A 48 7.05 13.42 -22.45
N ASP A 49 7.35 14.06 -21.33
CA ASP A 49 8.69 14.53 -20.98
C ASP A 49 9.62 13.37 -20.58
N LYS A 50 9.08 12.28 -20.02
CA LYS A 50 9.84 11.05 -19.69
C LYS A 50 10.04 10.12 -20.89
N LEU A 51 9.21 10.25 -21.92
CA LEU A 51 9.36 9.56 -23.21
C LEU A 51 10.49 10.16 -24.06
N LEU A 52 10.73 11.47 -23.94
CA LEU A 52 11.78 12.20 -24.67
C LEU A 52 13.17 12.04 -24.04
N ASN A 53 13.22 11.72 -22.74
CA ASN A 53 14.45 11.41 -22.03
C ASN A 53 14.19 10.18 -21.14
N PRO A 54 14.16 8.97 -21.72
CA PRO A 54 14.02 7.77 -20.93
C PRO A 54 15.27 7.70 -20.04
N LYS A 55 15.10 8.01 -18.74
CA LYS A 55 16.09 7.60 -17.76
C LYS A 55 16.23 6.09 -17.95
N PRO A 56 17.45 5.54 -18.15
CA PRO A 56 17.64 4.13 -18.46
C PRO A 56 17.25 3.32 -17.22
N THR A 57 15.95 3.10 -17.06
CA THR A 57 15.41 1.91 -16.44
C THR A 57 15.84 0.83 -17.42
N GLY A 58 16.74 -0.06 -16.99
CA GLY A 58 17.66 -0.85 -17.83
C GLY A 58 17.05 -1.46 -19.09
N ARG A 59 17.91 -1.82 -20.05
CA ARG A 59 17.45 -2.51 -21.26
C ARG A 59 16.72 -3.79 -20.84
N PRO A 60 15.64 -4.19 -21.54
CA PRO A 60 14.88 -5.40 -21.20
C PRO A 60 15.75 -6.66 -21.13
N GLU A 61 16.88 -6.68 -21.85
CA GLU A 61 17.87 -7.76 -21.82
C GLU A 61 18.73 -7.83 -20.54
N ASP A 62 18.91 -6.74 -19.78
CA ASP A 62 19.71 -6.73 -18.54
C ASP A 62 18.95 -7.30 -17.34
N PHE A 63 17.62 -7.29 -17.39
CA PHE A 63 16.75 -7.86 -16.36
C PHE A 63 16.87 -9.40 -16.35
N LEU A 64 16.85 -10.05 -17.51
CA LEU A 64 16.82 -11.52 -17.59
C LEU A 64 18.11 -12.20 -17.10
N GLN A 65 19.27 -11.53 -17.18
CA GLN A 65 20.55 -12.13 -16.83
C GLN A 65 20.95 -11.98 -15.35
N ASN A 66 20.28 -11.09 -14.61
CA ASN A 66 20.56 -10.82 -13.19
C ASN A 66 19.29 -10.80 -12.30
N LEU A 67 18.17 -11.33 -12.79
CA LEU A 67 16.96 -11.49 -11.99
C LEU A 67 17.18 -12.60 -10.96
N ASP A 68 17.61 -12.23 -9.77
CA ASP A 68 17.42 -13.05 -8.57
C ASP A 68 15.91 -13.09 -8.30
N LEU A 69 15.24 -14.18 -8.70
CA LEU A 69 13.79 -14.35 -8.55
C LEU A 69 13.33 -14.27 -7.09
N ASP A 70 14.25 -14.55 -6.14
CA ASP A 70 13.97 -14.51 -4.70
C ASP A 70 14.20 -13.12 -4.10
N LYS A 71 14.75 -12.18 -4.87
CA LYS A 71 15.00 -10.82 -4.42
C LYS A 71 13.72 -9.99 -4.53
N ILE A 72 13.12 -9.70 -3.37
CA ILE A 72 12.05 -8.72 -3.27
C ILE A 72 12.57 -7.39 -3.81
N PRO A 73 12.00 -6.85 -4.89
CA PRO A 73 12.46 -5.59 -5.44
C PRO A 73 12.20 -4.48 -4.42
N SER A 74 13.25 -3.77 -4.03
CA SER A 74 13.13 -2.53 -3.24
C SER A 74 12.56 -1.44 -4.16
N VAL A 75 11.25 -1.48 -4.39
CA VAL A 75 10.53 -0.48 -5.18
C VAL A 75 10.42 0.79 -4.33
N SER A 76 11.19 1.82 -4.66
CA SER A 76 11.14 3.11 -3.96
C SER A 76 9.82 3.84 -4.23
N GLU A 77 9.30 3.75 -5.47
CA GLU A 77 8.04 4.39 -5.89
C GLU A 77 7.39 3.58 -7.01
N HIS A 78 6.06 3.37 -6.94
CA HIS A 78 5.28 2.78 -8.02
C HIS A 78 4.71 3.90 -8.89
N ILE A 79 4.77 3.75 -10.22
CA ILE A 79 4.30 4.77 -11.18
C ILE A 79 2.83 4.61 -11.58
N SER A 80 2.15 3.55 -11.13
CA SER A 80 0.74 3.38 -11.48
C SER A 80 -0.15 4.33 -10.71
N ILE A 81 -1.25 4.71 -11.36
CA ILE A 81 -2.38 5.33 -10.71
C ILE A 81 -2.98 4.31 -9.73
N ARG A 82 -3.20 4.72 -8.49
CA ARG A 82 -3.93 3.98 -7.46
C ARG A 82 -4.83 4.98 -6.74
N PRO A 83 -6.02 4.56 -6.25
CA PRO A 83 -6.85 5.43 -5.44
C PRO A 83 -6.13 5.84 -4.15
N ASP A 84 -6.23 7.12 -3.81
CA ASP A 84 -5.70 7.66 -2.57
C ASP A 84 -6.63 7.35 -1.39
N LEU A 85 -6.03 7.20 -0.21
CA LEU A 85 -6.79 7.07 1.03
C LEU A 85 -7.22 8.48 1.48
N HIS A 86 -8.50 8.78 1.34
CA HIS A 86 -9.10 9.99 1.91
C HIS A 86 -9.70 9.67 3.28
N MET A 87 -9.19 10.31 4.33
CA MET A 87 -9.71 10.23 5.70
C MET A 87 -10.06 11.62 6.19
N ASP A 88 -11.23 11.76 6.83
CA ASP A 88 -11.55 12.95 7.61
C ASP A 88 -10.70 12.95 8.90
N PRO A 89 -9.85 13.97 9.13
CA PRO A 89 -9.04 14.06 10.33
C PRO A 89 -9.87 14.10 11.63
N HIS A 90 -11.14 14.49 11.56
CA HIS A 90 -12.03 14.52 12.73
C HIS A 90 -12.67 13.17 13.06
N LEU A 91 -12.54 12.17 12.18
CA LEU A 91 -13.04 10.80 12.41
C LEU A 91 -11.97 9.86 12.97
N LEU A 92 -10.72 10.31 13.08
CA LEU A 92 -9.62 9.55 13.66
C LEU A 92 -9.50 9.85 15.17
N LEU A 93 -9.99 8.92 16.00
CA LEU A 93 -9.92 8.97 17.47
C LEU A 93 -8.50 9.15 18.06
#